data_AF-A0A800FGP1-F1
#
_entry.id   AF-A0A800FGP1-F1
#
_cell.length_a   1.000
_cell.length_b   1.000
_cell.length_c   1.000
_cell.angle_alpha   90.00
_cell.angle_beta   90.00
_cell.angle_gamma   90.00
#
_symmetry.space_group_name_H-M   'P 1'
#
loop_
_entity.id
_entity.type
_entity.pdbx_description
1 polymer ?
#
loop_
_entity_poly.entity_id
_entity_poly.type
_entity_poly.pdbx_seq_one_letter_code
_entity_poly.pdbx_strand_id
1 'polypeptide(L)'
;MILLIYSMKNMAESVKSIIQGFLITLEKERGYSKLTIKAYRNDLNRFYDFLKNYHGQDNLDLGSIDRQTIRHFLGREYEKEYSAKTVARRLASVKSFFRYLVKAEVIEDN
;
A
#
# COMPACT_ATOMS: atom_id res chain seq x y z
N MET A 1 -11.34 17.61 -23.45
CA MET A 1 -10.30 17.78 -22.40
C MET A 1 -10.57 16.95 -21.14
N ILE A 2 -11.80 16.89 -20.60
CA ILE A 2 -12.16 16.02 -19.46
C ILE A 2 -12.08 14.51 -19.80
N LEU A 3 -12.43 14.12 -21.04
CA LEU A 3 -12.28 12.73 -21.53
C LEU A 3 -10.83 12.24 -21.62
N LEU A 4 -9.87 13.14 -21.85
CA LEU A 4 -8.43 12.81 -21.88
C LEU A 4 -7.90 12.52 -20.47
N ILE A 5 -8.42 13.22 -19.46
CA ILE A 5 -8.06 13.02 -18.05
C ILE A 5 -8.64 11.69 -17.53
N TYR A 6 -9.87 11.33 -17.95
CA TYR A 6 -10.45 10.00 -17.66
C TYR A 6 -9.75 8.87 -18.42
N SER A 7 -9.33 9.10 -19.67
CA SER A 7 -8.56 8.12 -20.44
C SER A 7 -7.17 7.86 -19.85
N MET A 8 -6.59 8.82 -19.10
CA MET A 8 -5.33 8.63 -18.37
C MET A 8 -5.51 7.91 -17.02
N LYS A 9 -6.68 8.02 -16.37
CA LYS A 9 -7.01 7.24 -15.16
C LYS A 9 -7.10 5.72 -15.42
N ASN A 10 -7.23 5.31 -16.68
CA ASN A 10 -7.35 3.91 -17.11
C ASN A 10 -6.06 3.32 -17.72
N MET A 11 -4.92 4.00 -17.59
CA MET A 11 -3.62 3.40 -17.93
C MET A 11 -3.06 2.70 -16.68
N ALA A 12 -3.57 1.51 -16.38
CA ALA A 12 -3.12 0.57 -15.33
C ALA A 12 -2.08 1.18 -14.36
N GLU A 13 -2.54 1.96 -13.38
CA GLU A 13 -1.60 2.54 -12.42
C GLU A 13 -0.88 1.41 -11.68
N SER A 14 0.43 1.29 -11.92
CA SER A 14 1.24 0.33 -11.18
C SER A 14 1.07 0.55 -9.68
N VAL A 15 1.10 -0.51 -8.86
CA VAL A 15 1.00 -0.39 -7.40
C VAL A 15 1.99 0.64 -6.82
N LYS A 16 3.16 0.81 -7.45
CA LYS A 16 4.12 1.85 -7.06
C LYS A 16 3.60 3.28 -7.27
N SER A 17 2.87 3.54 -8.36
CA SER A 17 2.20 4.84 -8.59
C SER A 17 1.18 5.11 -7.49
N ILE A 18 0.35 4.12 -7.17
CA ILE A 18 -0.69 4.22 -6.16
C ILE A 18 -0.08 4.49 -4.77
N ILE A 19 1.00 3.78 -4.41
CA ILE A 19 1.76 4.05 -3.18
C ILE A 19 2.27 5.50 -3.18
N GLN A 20 2.82 5.98 -4.29
CA GLN A 20 3.34 7.34 -4.38
C GLN A 20 2.22 8.39 -4.23
N GLY A 21 1.04 8.16 -4.82
CA GLY A 21 -0.15 8.99 -4.64
C GLY A 21 -0.56 9.08 -3.17
N PHE A 22 -0.65 7.93 -2.48
CA PHE A 22 -0.92 7.88 -1.04
C PHE A 22 0.09 8.68 -0.22
N LEU A 23 1.40 8.54 -0.49
CA LEU A 23 2.45 9.26 0.23
C LEU A 23 2.34 10.78 0.02
N ILE A 24 2.00 11.22 -1.18
CA ILE A 24 1.75 12.64 -1.49
C ILE A 24 0.54 13.16 -0.70
N THR A 25 -0.55 12.39 -0.65
CA THR A 25 -1.74 12.73 0.16
C THR A 25 -1.40 12.84 1.65
N LEU A 26 -0.63 11.90 2.21
CA LEU A 26 -0.19 12.00 3.62
C LEU A 26 0.65 13.25 3.90
N GLU A 27 1.51 13.62 2.96
CA GLU A 27 2.37 14.79 3.09
C GLU A 27 1.59 16.09 2.99
N LYS A 28 0.76 16.24 1.95
CA LYS A 28 0.09 17.49 1.62
C LYS A 28 -1.19 17.72 2.42
N GLU A 29 -2.01 16.70 2.60
CA GLU A 29 -3.33 16.84 3.23
C GLU A 29 -3.26 16.64 4.75
N ARG A 30 -2.38 15.74 5.22
CA ARG A 30 -2.26 15.43 6.66
C ARG A 30 -1.06 16.09 7.34
N GLY A 31 -0.19 16.77 6.58
CA GLY A 31 0.96 17.48 7.12
C GLY A 31 1.99 16.58 7.82
N TYR A 32 2.09 15.31 7.45
CA TYR A 32 3.03 14.39 8.09
C TYR A 32 4.49 14.75 7.77
N SER A 33 5.35 14.61 8.77
CA SER A 33 6.79 14.87 8.63
C SER A 33 7.45 13.99 7.57
N LYS A 34 8.56 14.46 6.98
CA LYS A 34 9.36 13.67 6.02
C LYS A 34 9.81 12.32 6.58
N LEU A 35 10.12 12.25 7.88
CA LEU A 35 10.48 11.00 8.56
C LEU A 35 9.29 10.02 8.59
N THR A 36 8.10 10.53 8.90
CA THR A 36 6.85 9.75 8.85
C THR A 36 6.58 9.23 7.44
N ILE A 37 6.69 10.09 6.42
CA ILE A 37 6.51 9.69 5.01
C ILE A 37 7.53 8.61 4.59
N LYS A 38 8.79 8.75 4.99
CA LYS A 38 9.83 7.73 4.75
C LYS A 38 9.48 6.40 5.41
N ALA A 39 8.94 6.43 6.62
CA ALA A 39 8.51 5.21 7.32
C ALA A 39 7.36 4.50 6.58
N TYR A 40 6.34 5.23 6.15
CA TYR A 40 5.25 4.69 5.32
C TYR A 40 5.77 4.11 4.01
N ARG A 41 6.65 4.84 3.30
CA ARG A 41 7.25 4.38 2.04
C ARG A 41 7.97 3.05 2.20
N ASN A 42 8.81 2.94 3.23
CA ASN A 42 9.60 1.74 3.47
C ASN A 42 8.72 0.53 3.81
N ASP A 43 7.67 0.74 4.61
CA ASP A 43 6.74 -0.32 4.98
C ASP A 43 5.93 -0.80 3.78
N LEU A 44 5.41 0.13 2.97
CA LEU A 44 4.58 -0.22 1.81
C LEU A 44 5.39 -0.85 0.69
N ASN A 45 6.62 -0.40 0.44
CA ASN A 45 7.51 -1.08 -0.51
C ASN A 45 7.81 -2.51 -0.08
N ARG A 46 8.04 -2.72 1.22
CA ARG A 46 8.26 -4.07 1.76
C ARG A 46 7.02 -4.95 1.62
N PHE A 47 5.84 -4.40 1.86
CA PHE A 47 4.58 -5.12 1.64
C PHE A 47 4.37 -5.45 0.16
N TYR A 48 4.63 -4.49 -0.74
CA TYR A 48 4.61 -4.71 -2.18
C TYR A 48 5.56 -5.83 -2.61
N ASP A 49 6.81 -5.82 -2.13
CA ASP A 49 7.77 -6.89 -2.42
C ASP A 49 7.28 -8.25 -1.88
N PHE A 50 6.62 -8.28 -0.72
CA PHE A 50 5.98 -9.50 -0.23
C PHE A 50 4.87 -9.98 -1.19
N LEU A 51 3.97 -9.10 -1.60
CA LEU A 51 2.85 -9.46 -2.48
C LEU A 51 3.33 -10.03 -3.82
N LYS A 52 4.35 -9.40 -4.43
CA LYS A 52 4.97 -9.92 -5.66
C LYS A 52 5.43 -11.38 -5.51
N ASN A 53 6.11 -11.68 -4.41
CA ASN A 53 6.60 -13.02 -4.13
C ASN A 53 5.45 -13.98 -3.78
N TYR A 54 4.45 -13.51 -3.05
CA TYR A 54 3.33 -14.32 -2.57
C TYR A 54 2.39 -14.76 -3.70
N HIS A 55 2.12 -13.88 -4.67
CA HIS A 55 1.26 -14.19 -5.82
C HIS A 55 2.04 -14.67 -7.05
N GLY A 56 3.38 -14.59 -7.04
CA GLY A 56 4.22 -15.03 -8.17
C GLY A 56 4.05 -14.19 -9.43
N GLN A 57 3.51 -12.97 -9.33
CA GLN A 57 3.24 -12.10 -10.46
C GLN A 57 3.52 -10.62 -10.13
N ASP A 58 3.87 -9.87 -11.17
CA ASP A 58 4.17 -8.44 -11.07
C ASP A 58 2.91 -7.58 -11.09
N ASN A 59 1.86 -8.05 -11.77
CA ASN A 59 0.58 -7.37 -11.83
C ASN A 59 -0.29 -7.80 -10.64
N LEU A 60 -0.33 -6.96 -9.61
CA LEU A 60 -1.07 -7.23 -8.38
C LEU A 60 -2.45 -6.57 -8.44
N ASP A 61 -3.49 -7.38 -8.28
CA ASP A 61 -4.84 -6.89 -8.02
C ASP A 61 -4.98 -6.57 -6.51
N LEU A 62 -4.96 -5.28 -6.17
CA LEU A 62 -5.10 -4.83 -4.78
C LEU A 62 -6.49 -5.12 -4.18
N GLY A 63 -7.53 -5.31 -5.00
CA GLY A 63 -8.87 -5.66 -4.55
C GLY A 63 -8.99 -7.11 -4.06
N SER A 64 -8.09 -7.99 -4.53
CA SER A 64 -8.01 -9.39 -4.11
C SER A 64 -7.28 -9.58 -2.76
N ILE A 65 -6.65 -8.54 -2.22
CA ILE A 65 -5.83 -8.63 -1.02
C ILE A 65 -6.69 -8.64 0.23
N ASP A 66 -6.85 -9.83 0.80
CA ASP A 66 -7.68 -10.06 1.97
C ASP A 66 -6.90 -10.00 3.31
N ARG A 67 -7.64 -10.17 4.40
CA ARG A 67 -7.07 -10.23 5.76
C ARG A 67 -6.06 -11.38 5.90
N GLN A 68 -6.25 -12.50 5.21
CA GLN A 68 -5.36 -13.65 5.30
C GLN A 68 -3.99 -13.35 4.69
N THR A 69 -3.96 -12.67 3.54
CA THR A 69 -2.74 -12.20 2.88
C THR A 69 -1.93 -11.27 3.79
N ILE A 70 -2.61 -10.34 4.47
CA ILE A 70 -1.97 -9.44 5.44
C ILE A 70 -1.41 -10.24 6.64
N ARG A 71 -2.11 -11.27 7.13
CA ARG A 71 -1.58 -12.13 8.22
C ARG A 71 -0.32 -12.88 7.78
N HIS A 72 -0.30 -13.45 6.58
CA HIS A 72 0.89 -14.12 6.04
C HIS A 72 2.09 -13.16 5.95
N PHE A 73 1.84 -11.92 5.51
CA PHE A 73 2.88 -10.88 5.51
C PHE A 73 3.45 -10.66 6.91
N LEU A 74 2.60 -10.43 7.91
CA LEU A 74 3.08 -10.17 9.28
C LEU A 74 3.80 -11.38 9.88
N GLY A 75 3.30 -12.60 9.62
CA GLY A 75 3.95 -13.85 10.04
C GLY A 75 5.37 -13.96 9.50
N ARG A 76 5.56 -13.73 8.19
CA ARG A 76 6.88 -13.68 7.56
C ARG A 76 7.80 -12.62 8.18
N GLU A 77 7.27 -11.46 8.53
CA GLU A 77 8.07 -10.41 9.17
C GLU A 77 8.47 -10.77 10.60
N TYR A 78 7.65 -11.54 11.33
CA TYR A 78 8.04 -12.13 12.61
C TYR A 78 9.13 -13.21 12.46
N GLU A 79 9.00 -14.09 11.47
CA GLU A 79 10.00 -15.13 11.16
C GLU A 79 11.37 -14.53 10.77
N LYS A 80 11.36 -13.32 10.19
CA LYS A 80 12.57 -12.53 9.90
C LYS A 80 13.10 -11.74 11.12
N GLU A 81 12.61 -12.05 12.31
CA GLU A 81 13.05 -11.47 13.59
C GLU A 81 12.90 -9.94 13.69
N TYR A 82 11.98 -9.33 12.92
CA TYR A 82 11.66 -7.92 13.15
C TYR A 82 10.96 -7.74 14.49
N SER A 83 11.35 -6.71 15.24
CA SER A 83 10.70 -6.40 16.51
C SER A 83 9.19 -6.23 16.39
N ALA A 84 8.45 -6.58 17.44
CA ALA A 84 7.00 -6.40 17.51
C ALA A 84 6.58 -4.95 17.20
N LYS A 85 7.37 -3.96 17.64
CA LYS A 85 7.14 -2.54 17.31
C LYS A 85 7.21 -2.27 15.81
N THR A 86 8.19 -2.86 15.12
CA THR A 86 8.33 -2.73 13.66
C THR A 86 7.16 -3.39 12.93
N VAL A 87 6.76 -4.60 13.34
CA VAL A 87 5.65 -5.33 12.73
C VAL A 87 4.32 -4.58 12.92
N ALA A 88 4.05 -4.08 14.14
CA ALA A 88 2.87 -3.28 14.44
C ALA A 88 2.82 -1.98 13.59
N ARG A 89 3.97 -1.30 13.42
CA ARG A 89 4.07 -0.10 12.56
C ARG A 89 3.76 -0.42 11.11
N ARG A 90 4.26 -1.54 10.57
CA ARG A 90 3.95 -1.99 9.20
C ARG A 90 2.46 -2.31 9.02
N LEU A 91 1.84 -2.99 9.99
CA LEU A 91 0.39 -3.23 9.97
C LEU A 91 -0.39 -1.92 9.94
N ALA A 92 -0.01 -0.94 10.75
CA ALA A 92 -0.65 0.38 10.74
C ALA A 92 -0.49 1.07 9.37
N SER A 93 0.69 1.01 8.76
CA SER A 93 0.97 1.53 7.42
C SER A 93 0.08 0.88 6.36
N VAL A 94 0.00 -0.46 6.34
CA VAL A 94 -0.86 -1.22 5.42
C VAL A 94 -2.33 -0.85 5.61
N LYS A 95 -2.85 -0.85 6.84
CA LYS A 95 -4.25 -0.47 7.11
C LYS A 95 -4.56 0.96 6.64
N SER A 96 -3.64 1.90 6.84
CA SER A 96 -3.82 3.28 6.39
C SER A 96 -3.86 3.39 4.86
N PHE A 97 -3.03 2.61 4.18
CA PHE A 97 -3.01 2.54 2.73
C PHE A 97 -4.32 1.96 2.17
N PHE A 98 -4.81 0.83 2.67
CA PHE A 98 -6.09 0.27 2.21
C PHE A 98 -7.28 1.19 2.47
N ARG A 99 -7.33 1.91 3.60
CA ARG A 99 -8.33 2.96 3.82
C ARG A 99 -8.27 4.08 2.79
N TYR A 100 -7.07 4.44 2.34
CA TYR A 100 -6.90 5.41 1.27
C TYR A 100 -7.43 4.85 -0.06
N LEU A 101 -7.17 3.59 -0.39
CA LEU A 101 -7.66 2.96 -1.62
C LEU A 101 -9.20 2.93 -1.68
N VAL A 102 -9.85 2.56 -0.57
CA VAL A 102 -11.32 2.60 -0.46
C VAL A 102 -11.84 4.03 -0.64
N LYS A 103 -11.23 5.01 0.04
CA LYS A 103 -11.63 6.43 -0.09
C LYS A 103 -11.41 6.98 -1.50
N ALA A 104 -10.39 6.50 -2.20
CA ALA A 104 -10.06 6.90 -3.56
C ALA A 104 -10.85 6.10 -4.62
N GLU A 105 -11.79 5.23 -4.20
CA GLU A 105 -12.58 4.35 -5.08
C GLU A 105 -11.72 3.46 -5.98
N VAL A 106 -10.50 3.14 -5.53
CA VAL A 106 -9.58 2.23 -6.22
C VAL A 106 -9.93 0.77 -5.94
N ILE A 107 -10.49 0.49 -4.77
CA ILE A 107 -11.00 -0.82 -4.37
C ILE A 107 -12.34 -0.65 -3.62
N GLU A 108 -13.15 -1.70 -3.61
CA GLU A 108 -14.33 -1.82 -2.75
C GLU A 108 -13.92 -2.32 -1.35
N ASP A 109 -14.73 -2.02 -0.32
CA ASP A 109 -14.49 -2.52 1.04
C ASP A 109 -14.77 -4.04 1.11
N ASN A 110 -13.88 -4.81 1.74
CA ASN A 110 -13.87 -6.29 1.75
C ASN A 110 -13.81 -6.87 3.18
#